data_AF-A0A8T5Q7A5-F1
#
_entry.id   AF-A0A8T5Q7A5-F1
#
_cell.length_a   1.000
_cell.length_b   1.000
_cell.length_c   1.000
_cell.angle_alpha   90.00
_cell.angle_beta   90.00
_cell.angle_gamma   90.00
#
_symmetry.space_group_name_H-M   'P 1'
#
loop_
_entity.id
_entity.type
_entity.pdbx_description
1 polymer ?
#
loop_
_entity_poly.entity_id
_entity_poly.type
_entity_poly.pdbx_seq_one_letter_code
_entity_poly.pdbx_strand_id
1 'polypeptide(L)'
;MNSSIDIIMEEEKKYEQDLKKYKNNSETAKKIVNRMDMANREMYKEFEDLVVSEDGKEVDLKKYKDDKDLQEKAVQNMKKTGLKYAKTALSANPANKYEEELLMDACGMATETALRKIVMTHKHKLSFELFKQMYDQQMKPRVASLLKKAAGGHLTEDHVKGIIKYSVEPEVYEYLGAYHENFNLDEAIAHLDERIKLKKKLGLNDILRMNQEYASDHRGQPLLHPTLVDKIEDATEKKQKKEEEEAEKRTAA
;
A
#
# COMPACT_ATOMS: atom_id res chain seq x y z
N MET A 1 18.81 -35.65 14.95
CA MET A 1 19.37 -34.47 14.26
C MET A 1 18.61 -34.36 12.95
N ASN A 2 17.79 -33.32 12.78
CA ASN A 2 17.12 -33.08 11.50
C ASN A 2 18.21 -32.75 10.46
N SER A 3 18.09 -33.29 9.25
CA SER A 3 19.07 -33.01 8.20
C SER A 3 19.01 -31.53 7.82
N SER A 4 20.11 -30.97 7.32
CA SER A 4 20.14 -29.58 6.84
C SER A 4 19.06 -29.30 5.78
N ILE A 5 18.58 -30.33 5.08
CA ILE A 5 17.50 -30.27 4.10
C ILE A 5 16.13 -30.08 4.77
N ASP A 6 15.87 -30.75 5.90
CA ASP A 6 14.60 -30.64 6.63
C ASP A 6 14.41 -29.24 7.22
N ILE A 7 15.51 -28.62 7.70
CA ILE A 7 15.52 -27.24 8.21
C ILE A 7 15.22 -26.25 7.07
N ILE A 8 15.84 -26.41 5.91
CA ILE A 8 15.61 -25.56 4.73
C ILE A 8 14.15 -25.66 4.25
N MET A 9 13.58 -26.87 4.23
CA MET A 9 12.19 -27.09 3.82
C MET A 9 11.17 -26.52 4.82
N GLU A 10 11.49 -26.51 6.10
CA GLU A 10 10.61 -25.96 7.15
C GLU A 10 10.61 -24.42 7.14
N GLU A 11 11.77 -23.81 6.92
CA GLU A 11 11.89 -22.36 6.69
C GLU A 11 11.12 -21.91 5.44
N GLU A 12 11.26 -22.64 4.33
CA GLU A 12 10.54 -22.35 3.08
C GLU A 12 9.03 -22.36 3.27
N LYS A 13 8.48 -23.36 3.97
CA LYS A 13 7.04 -23.43 4.31
C LYS A 13 6.58 -22.27 5.18
N LYS A 14 7.38 -21.83 6.15
CA LYS A 14 7.04 -20.69 7.01
C LYS A 14 6.96 -19.39 6.20
N TYR A 15 7.94 -19.14 5.34
CA TYR A 15 7.93 -17.98 4.46
C TYR A 15 6.75 -18.00 3.49
N GLU A 16 6.39 -19.15 2.92
CA GLU A 16 5.21 -19.27 2.07
C GLU A 16 3.91 -18.92 2.82
N GLN A 17 3.79 -19.35 4.09
CA GLN A 17 2.65 -19.02 4.93
C GLN A 17 2.57 -17.52 5.26
N ASP A 18 3.69 -16.90 5.62
CA ASP A 18 3.73 -15.48 5.96
C ASP A 18 3.50 -14.59 4.73
N LEU A 19 4.02 -14.99 3.56
CA LEU A 19 3.70 -14.37 2.27
C LEU A 19 2.22 -14.53 1.90
N LYS A 20 1.60 -15.67 2.20
CA LYS A 20 0.18 -15.90 1.98
C LYS A 20 -0.67 -15.01 2.89
N LYS A 21 -0.31 -14.86 4.17
CA LYS A 21 -0.97 -13.92 5.09
C LYS A 21 -0.86 -12.48 4.60
N TYR A 22 0.35 -12.05 4.22
CA TYR A 22 0.57 -10.73 3.63
C TYR A 22 -0.34 -10.49 2.42
N LYS A 23 -0.41 -11.44 1.48
CA LYS A 23 -1.27 -11.34 0.29
C LYS A 23 -2.73 -11.14 0.67
N ASN A 24 -3.24 -11.97 1.56
CA ASN A 24 -4.62 -11.88 2.04
C ASN A 24 -4.89 -10.51 2.68
N ASN A 25 -3.98 -10.02 3.52
CA ASN A 25 -4.14 -8.75 4.21
C ASN A 25 -3.99 -7.53 3.29
N SER A 26 -3.10 -7.60 2.30
CA SER A 26 -2.94 -6.56 1.28
C SER A 26 -4.18 -6.46 0.38
N GLU A 27 -4.77 -7.59 -0.01
CA GLU A 27 -6.05 -7.59 -0.73
C GLU A 27 -7.19 -7.02 0.12
N THR A 28 -7.24 -7.37 1.41
CA THR A 28 -8.20 -6.82 2.36
C THR A 28 -8.04 -5.30 2.54
N ALA A 29 -6.80 -4.81 2.69
CA ALA A 29 -6.47 -3.39 2.74
C ALA A 29 -6.98 -2.64 1.50
N LYS A 30 -6.76 -3.20 0.30
CA LYS A 30 -7.27 -2.63 -0.96
C LYS A 30 -8.80 -2.57 -0.97
N LYS A 31 -9.48 -3.64 -0.52
CA LYS A 31 -10.94 -3.67 -0.40
C LYS A 31 -11.46 -2.61 0.57
N ILE A 32 -10.79 -2.41 1.72
CA ILE A 32 -11.13 -1.36 2.69
C ILE A 32 -11.07 0.02 2.02
N VAL A 33 -9.96 0.35 1.35
CA VAL A 33 -9.79 1.63 0.66
C VAL A 33 -10.89 1.83 -0.39
N ASN A 34 -11.20 0.82 -1.18
CA ASN A 34 -12.25 0.90 -2.20
C ASN A 34 -13.63 1.11 -1.59
N ARG A 35 -13.96 0.43 -0.48
CA ARG A 35 -15.24 0.63 0.22
C ARG A 35 -15.35 2.01 0.83
N MET A 36 -14.26 2.53 1.39
CA MET A 36 -14.23 3.90 1.90
C MET A 36 -14.39 4.94 0.79
N ASP A 37 -13.85 4.70 -0.40
CA ASP A 37 -14.00 5.61 -1.52
C ASP A 37 -15.47 5.73 -1.94
N MET A 38 -16.23 4.63 -1.89
CA MET A 38 -17.67 4.65 -2.10
C MET A 38 -18.43 5.45 -1.03
N ALA A 39 -17.84 5.62 0.17
CA ALA A 39 -18.47 6.29 1.30
C ALA A 39 -18.21 7.80 1.34
N ASN A 40 -17.34 8.35 0.48
CA ASN A 40 -16.88 9.74 0.63
C ASN A 40 -18.03 10.76 0.61
N ARG A 41 -19.08 10.54 -0.18
CA ARG A 41 -20.26 11.41 -0.21
C ARG A 41 -21.09 11.30 1.06
N GLU A 42 -21.29 10.10 1.56
CA GLU A 42 -22.01 9.88 2.82
C GLU A 42 -21.24 10.42 4.02
N MET A 43 -19.90 10.28 4.02
CA MET A 43 -19.05 10.94 5.00
C MET A 43 -19.27 12.45 4.98
N TYR A 44 -19.22 13.08 3.82
CA TYR A 44 -19.47 14.52 3.73
C TYR A 44 -20.89 14.91 4.17
N LYS A 45 -21.89 14.07 3.88
CA LYS A 45 -23.27 14.29 4.34
C LYS A 45 -23.39 14.33 5.86
N GLU A 46 -22.63 13.49 6.59
CA GLU A 46 -22.59 13.54 8.07
C GLU A 46 -22.08 14.90 8.59
N PHE A 47 -21.20 15.56 7.84
CA PHE A 47 -20.79 16.92 8.12
C PHE A 47 -21.93 17.90 7.78
N GLU A 48 -22.51 17.83 6.59
CA GLU A 48 -23.63 18.70 6.17
C GLU A 48 -24.77 18.67 7.17
N ASP A 49 -25.25 17.48 7.55
CA ASP A 49 -26.35 17.27 8.48
C ASP A 49 -26.11 17.90 9.86
N LEU A 50 -24.86 18.11 10.27
CA LEU A 50 -24.49 18.79 11.51
C LEU A 50 -24.43 20.32 11.38
N VAL A 51 -24.24 20.83 10.17
CA VAL A 51 -24.12 22.26 9.89
C VAL A 51 -25.36 22.86 9.23
N VAL A 52 -26.41 22.07 8.97
CA VAL A 52 -27.72 22.60 8.57
C VAL A 52 -28.33 23.40 9.73
N SER A 53 -28.94 24.53 9.39
CA SER A 53 -29.71 25.38 10.30
C SER A 53 -30.91 24.64 10.90
N GLU A 54 -31.42 25.14 12.04
CA GLU A 54 -32.54 24.53 12.78
C GLU A 54 -33.84 24.40 11.96
N ASP A 55 -34.00 25.21 10.91
CA ASP A 55 -35.13 25.17 9.97
C ASP A 55 -34.90 24.25 8.75
N GLY A 56 -33.75 23.57 8.68
CA GLY A 56 -33.44 22.53 7.69
C GLY A 56 -33.17 23.05 6.27
N LYS A 57 -33.06 24.38 6.10
CA LYS A 57 -33.09 25.02 4.77
C LYS A 57 -31.77 25.64 4.32
N GLU A 58 -30.87 26.00 5.23
CA GLU A 58 -29.57 26.58 4.89
C GLU A 58 -28.45 25.98 5.74
N VAL A 59 -27.21 26.06 5.27
CA VAL A 59 -26.05 25.62 6.06
C VAL A 59 -25.59 26.80 6.92
N ASP A 60 -25.72 26.71 8.25
CA ASP A 60 -25.23 27.74 9.20
C ASP A 60 -23.71 27.61 9.40
N LEU A 61 -23.00 27.95 8.33
CA LEU A 61 -21.54 27.96 8.24
C LEU A 61 -20.90 28.98 9.20
N LYS A 62 -21.65 29.95 9.75
CA LYS A 62 -21.13 30.98 10.67
C LYS A 62 -20.89 30.44 12.07
N LYS A 63 -21.82 29.67 12.64
CA LYS A 63 -21.60 28.99 13.94
C LYS A 63 -20.45 27.99 13.86
N TYR A 64 -20.31 27.30 12.74
CA TYR A 64 -19.28 26.27 12.55
C TYR A 64 -17.84 26.80 12.54
N LYS A 65 -17.61 28.06 12.17
CA LYS A 65 -16.25 28.60 11.95
C LYS A 65 -15.34 28.49 13.18
N ASP A 66 -15.87 28.72 14.37
CA ASP A 66 -15.09 28.80 15.60
C ASP A 66 -15.56 27.81 16.69
N ASP A 67 -16.59 27.02 16.41
CA ASP A 67 -17.07 25.95 17.29
C ASP A 67 -16.25 24.66 17.10
N LYS A 68 -15.23 24.50 17.95
CA LYS A 68 -14.34 23.32 17.94
C LYS A 68 -15.06 22.03 18.30
N ASP A 69 -16.06 22.09 19.17
CA ASP A 69 -16.80 20.89 19.61
C ASP A 69 -17.69 20.38 18.48
N LEU A 70 -18.32 21.28 17.74
CA LEU A 70 -19.09 20.94 16.54
C LEU A 70 -18.20 20.42 15.41
N GLN A 71 -17.01 21.01 15.21
CA GLN A 71 -16.00 20.50 14.28
C GLN A 71 -15.54 19.08 14.65
N GLU A 72 -15.30 18.84 15.93
CA GLU A 72 -14.90 17.53 16.43
C GLU A 72 -16.01 16.48 16.24
N LYS A 73 -17.25 16.86 16.54
CA LYS A 73 -18.42 16.01 16.32
C LYS A 73 -18.58 15.64 14.84
N ALA A 74 -18.33 16.58 13.93
CA ALA A 74 -18.31 16.30 12.49
C ALA A 74 -17.23 15.27 12.14
N VAL A 75 -16.00 15.46 12.59
CA VAL A 75 -14.91 14.48 12.38
C VAL A 75 -15.32 13.08 12.85
N GLN A 76 -15.89 12.94 14.05
CA GLN A 76 -16.27 11.64 14.60
C GLN A 76 -17.42 10.99 13.82
N ASN A 77 -18.43 11.75 13.38
CA ASN A 77 -19.53 11.22 12.57
C ASN A 77 -19.04 10.77 11.18
N MET A 78 -18.27 11.62 10.50
CA MET A 78 -17.63 11.29 9.23
C MET A 78 -16.75 10.04 9.33
N LYS A 79 -15.93 9.95 10.38
CA LYS A 79 -15.09 8.78 10.69
C LYS A 79 -15.94 7.53 10.87
N LYS A 80 -17.01 7.59 11.66
CA LYS A 80 -17.90 6.46 11.92
C LYS A 80 -18.49 5.91 10.62
N THR A 81 -18.89 6.78 9.70
CA THR A 81 -19.39 6.38 8.37
C THR A 81 -18.28 5.74 7.53
N GLY A 82 -17.09 6.34 7.45
CA GLY A 82 -15.95 5.71 6.77
C GLY A 82 -15.60 4.32 7.32
N LEU A 83 -15.59 4.17 8.65
CA LEU A 83 -15.30 2.90 9.31
C LEU A 83 -16.41 1.86 9.16
N LYS A 84 -17.67 2.27 9.07
CA LYS A 84 -18.79 1.37 8.73
C LYS A 84 -18.53 0.70 7.38
N TYR A 85 -18.13 1.48 6.37
CA TYR A 85 -17.81 0.94 5.05
C TYR A 85 -16.55 0.09 5.06
N ALA A 86 -15.50 0.51 5.76
CA ALA A 86 -14.30 -0.31 5.96
C ALA A 86 -14.63 -1.69 6.57
N LYS A 87 -15.49 -1.74 7.59
CA LYS A 87 -15.91 -3.01 8.23
C LYS A 87 -16.64 -3.94 7.26
N THR A 88 -17.47 -3.42 6.36
CA THR A 88 -18.14 -4.27 5.35
C THR A 88 -17.15 -4.94 4.39
N ALA A 89 -15.94 -4.41 4.23
CA ALA A 89 -14.86 -5.06 3.47
C ALA A 89 -14.27 -6.28 4.20
N LEU A 90 -14.28 -6.27 5.54
CA LEU A 90 -13.74 -7.34 6.39
C LEU A 90 -14.73 -8.49 6.57
N SER A 91 -16.03 -8.18 6.69
CA SER A 91 -17.09 -9.19 6.89
C SER A 91 -17.24 -10.20 5.75
N ALA A 92 -16.53 -10.02 4.63
CA ALA A 92 -16.56 -10.87 3.45
C ALA A 92 -15.50 -11.97 3.43
N ASN A 93 -14.56 -12.03 4.39
CA ASN A 93 -13.51 -13.05 4.41
C ASN A 93 -12.97 -13.25 5.85
N PRO A 94 -13.42 -14.27 6.61
CA PRO A 94 -13.05 -14.40 8.01
C PRO A 94 -11.62 -14.94 8.11
N ALA A 95 -10.64 -14.06 8.27
CA ALA A 95 -9.27 -14.42 8.59
C ALA A 95 -8.78 -13.58 9.77
N ASN A 96 -8.44 -14.28 10.86
CA ASN A 96 -7.78 -13.79 12.07
C ASN A 96 -8.26 -12.43 12.62
N LYS A 97 -9.11 -12.48 13.65
CA LYS A 97 -9.65 -11.30 14.37
C LYS A 97 -8.58 -10.25 14.76
N TYR A 98 -7.38 -10.69 15.11
CA TYR A 98 -6.27 -9.79 15.44
C TYR A 98 -5.82 -8.95 14.24
N GLU A 99 -5.74 -9.55 13.05
CA GLU A 99 -5.33 -8.87 11.82
C GLU A 99 -6.43 -7.89 11.36
N GLU A 100 -7.70 -8.26 11.54
CA GLU A 100 -8.83 -7.35 11.29
C GLU A 100 -8.80 -6.13 12.23
N GLU A 101 -8.56 -6.34 13.52
CA GLU A 101 -8.43 -5.27 14.52
C GLU A 101 -7.27 -4.32 14.15
N LEU A 102 -6.11 -4.87 13.79
CA LEU A 102 -4.94 -4.11 13.37
C LEU A 102 -5.21 -3.24 12.12
N LEU A 103 -5.87 -3.80 11.10
CA LEU A 103 -6.26 -3.05 9.90
C LEU A 103 -7.30 -1.96 10.22
N MET A 104 -8.26 -2.25 11.11
CA MET A 104 -9.30 -1.29 11.49
C MET A 104 -8.75 -0.15 12.35
N ASP A 105 -7.80 -0.41 13.24
CA ASP A 105 -7.15 0.62 14.05
C ASP A 105 -6.31 1.55 13.17
N ALA A 106 -5.50 0.99 12.26
CA ALA A 106 -4.74 1.75 11.30
C ALA A 106 -5.65 2.64 10.42
N CYS A 107 -6.75 2.08 9.92
CA CYS A 107 -7.76 2.81 9.16
C CYS A 107 -8.41 3.94 9.98
N GLY A 108 -8.80 3.65 11.22
CA GLY A 108 -9.44 4.59 12.13
C GLY A 108 -8.55 5.78 12.47
N MET A 109 -7.30 5.54 12.83
CA MET A 109 -6.32 6.59 13.14
C MET A 109 -6.01 7.46 11.92
N ALA A 110 -5.79 6.82 10.76
CA ALA A 110 -5.51 7.52 9.51
C ALA A 110 -6.66 8.44 9.09
N THR A 111 -7.88 7.89 9.15
CA THR A 111 -9.12 8.58 8.81
C THR A 111 -9.36 9.78 9.72
N GLU A 112 -9.28 9.58 11.04
CA GLU A 112 -9.49 10.64 12.01
C GLU A 112 -8.49 11.79 11.82
N THR A 113 -7.21 11.47 11.70
CA THR A 113 -6.16 12.48 11.51
C THR A 113 -6.39 13.30 10.24
N ALA A 114 -6.73 12.64 9.13
CA ALA A 114 -7.00 13.31 7.86
C ALA A 114 -8.26 14.18 7.93
N LEU A 115 -9.35 13.65 8.49
CA LEU A 115 -10.61 14.38 8.66
C LEU A 115 -10.45 15.61 9.54
N ARG A 116 -9.77 15.48 10.70
CA ARG A 116 -9.43 16.63 11.58
C ARG A 116 -8.73 17.72 10.79
N LYS A 117 -7.72 17.35 9.99
CA LYS A 117 -6.98 18.32 9.16
C LYS A 117 -7.90 19.01 8.15
N ILE A 118 -8.72 18.25 7.42
CA ILE A 118 -9.63 18.79 6.40
C ILE A 118 -10.65 19.74 7.03
N VAL A 119 -11.36 19.24 8.05
CA VAL A 119 -12.43 19.95 8.76
C VAL A 119 -11.90 21.22 9.44
N MET A 120 -10.83 21.13 10.23
CA MET A 120 -10.34 22.26 11.02
C MET A 120 -9.62 23.31 10.16
N THR A 121 -9.08 22.92 9.00
CA THR A 121 -8.43 23.87 8.05
C THR A 121 -9.47 24.65 7.25
N HIS A 122 -10.47 23.95 6.71
CA HIS A 122 -11.41 24.57 5.79
C HIS A 122 -12.67 25.10 6.49
N LYS A 123 -13.06 24.52 7.63
CA LYS A 123 -14.15 25.00 8.49
C LYS A 123 -15.41 25.27 7.65
N HIS A 124 -15.95 26.48 7.77
CA HIS A 124 -17.08 27.02 7.02
C HIS A 124 -16.92 27.08 5.48
N LYS A 125 -15.73 26.81 4.94
CA LYS A 125 -15.46 26.80 3.49
C LYS A 125 -15.46 25.39 2.91
N LEU A 126 -15.68 24.36 3.73
CA LEU A 126 -15.62 22.97 3.29
C LEU A 126 -16.87 22.62 2.46
N SER A 127 -16.80 22.77 1.14
CA SER A 127 -17.78 22.21 0.20
C SER A 127 -17.52 20.73 -0.07
N PHE A 128 -18.46 20.04 -0.72
CA PHE A 128 -18.25 18.65 -1.13
C PHE A 128 -17.07 18.52 -2.09
N GLU A 129 -16.95 19.42 -3.06
CA GLU A 129 -15.89 19.42 -4.07
C GLU A 129 -14.52 19.60 -3.40
N LEU A 130 -14.42 20.52 -2.45
CA LEU A 130 -13.19 20.73 -1.67
C LEU A 130 -12.89 19.52 -0.79
N PHE A 131 -13.90 18.95 -0.14
CA PHE A 131 -13.75 17.71 0.63
C PHE A 131 -13.25 16.56 -0.26
N LYS A 132 -13.86 16.35 -1.43
CA LYS A 132 -13.50 15.28 -2.37
C LYS A 132 -12.08 15.45 -2.88
N GLN A 133 -11.68 16.67 -3.24
CA GLN A 133 -10.31 16.97 -3.63
C GLN A 133 -9.31 16.62 -2.53
N MET A 134 -9.60 17.04 -1.30
CA MET A 134 -8.73 16.77 -0.14
C MET A 134 -8.73 15.28 0.25
N TYR A 135 -9.87 14.61 0.08
CA TYR A 135 -10.00 13.18 0.26
C TYR A 135 -9.06 12.43 -0.70
N ASP A 136 -9.13 12.75 -1.99
CA ASP A 136 -8.31 12.09 -3.03
C ASP A 136 -6.82 12.38 -2.87
N GLN A 137 -6.47 13.62 -2.51
CA GLN A 137 -5.07 14.05 -2.45
C GLN A 137 -4.38 13.71 -1.12
N GLN A 138 -5.12 13.64 0.00
CA GLN A 138 -4.52 13.54 1.34
C GLN A 138 -5.02 12.33 2.11
N MET A 139 -6.34 12.13 2.19
CA MET A 139 -6.90 11.09 3.04
C MET A 139 -6.70 9.69 2.45
N LYS A 140 -7.16 9.47 1.21
CA LYS A 140 -7.11 8.17 0.53
C LYS A 140 -5.67 7.62 0.42
N PRO A 141 -4.66 8.40 -0.01
CA PRO A 141 -3.28 7.92 -0.06
C PRO A 141 -2.72 7.57 1.34
N ARG A 142 -3.04 8.37 2.36
CA ARG A 142 -2.59 8.13 3.74
C ARG A 142 -3.21 6.87 4.34
N VAL A 143 -4.52 6.68 4.15
CA VAL A 143 -5.24 5.48 4.60
C VAL A 143 -4.68 4.25 3.88
N ALA A 144 -4.48 4.31 2.57
CA ALA A 144 -3.89 3.22 1.80
C ALA A 144 -2.48 2.85 2.27
N SER A 145 -1.62 3.84 2.52
CA SER A 145 -0.26 3.62 3.01
C SER A 145 -0.25 2.95 4.39
N LEU A 146 -1.04 3.44 5.35
CA LEU A 146 -1.08 2.87 6.70
C LEU A 146 -1.71 1.47 6.72
N LEU A 147 -2.75 1.21 5.93
CA LEU A 147 -3.32 -0.12 5.78
C LEU A 147 -2.33 -1.10 5.13
N LYS A 148 -1.54 -0.65 4.16
CA LYS A 148 -0.48 -1.48 3.55
C LYS A 148 0.59 -1.85 4.56
N LYS A 149 1.00 -0.91 5.42
CA LYS A 149 1.96 -1.17 6.52
C LYS A 149 1.37 -2.13 7.55
N ALA A 150 0.12 -1.93 7.95
CA ALA A 150 -0.59 -2.82 8.87
C ALA A 150 -0.74 -4.24 8.29
N ALA A 151 -1.09 -4.36 7.00
CA ALA A 151 -1.14 -5.65 6.30
C ALA A 151 0.20 -6.40 6.28
N GLY A 152 1.31 -5.65 6.30
CA GLY A 152 2.68 -6.14 6.42
C GLY A 152 3.20 -6.24 7.85
N GLY A 153 2.38 -6.04 8.89
CA GLY A 153 2.85 -5.95 10.28
C GLY A 153 3.51 -7.22 10.84
N HIS A 154 3.35 -8.36 10.16
CA HIS A 154 4.06 -9.61 10.48
C HIS A 154 5.41 -9.75 9.78
N LEU A 155 5.69 -8.88 8.79
CA LEU A 155 6.96 -8.86 8.09
C LEU A 155 7.94 -8.00 8.90
N THR A 156 9.06 -8.61 9.26
CA THR A 156 10.23 -7.96 9.87
C THR A 156 11.35 -7.81 8.85
N GLU A 157 12.42 -7.10 9.19
CA GLU A 157 13.64 -7.03 8.36
C GLU A 157 14.18 -8.42 8.00
N ASP A 158 14.04 -9.42 8.89
CA ASP A 158 14.43 -10.81 8.62
C ASP A 158 13.70 -11.43 7.42
N HIS A 159 12.53 -10.89 7.05
CA HIS A 159 11.72 -11.40 5.94
C HIS A 159 12.13 -10.83 4.58
N VAL A 160 12.95 -9.78 4.54
CA VAL A 160 13.41 -9.12 3.30
C VAL A 160 14.03 -10.15 2.34
N LYS A 161 14.94 -10.99 2.85
CA LYS A 161 15.60 -12.05 2.06
C LYS A 161 14.61 -12.95 1.36
N GLY A 162 13.64 -13.46 2.12
CA GLY A 162 12.62 -14.36 1.64
C GLY A 162 11.75 -13.70 0.58
N ILE A 163 11.28 -12.48 0.85
CA ILE A 163 10.45 -11.72 -0.09
C ILE A 163 11.18 -11.54 -1.43
N ILE A 164 12.45 -11.09 -1.42
CA ILE A 164 13.23 -10.91 -2.65
C ILE A 164 13.39 -12.24 -3.38
N LYS A 165 13.77 -13.33 -2.70
CA LYS A 165 13.89 -14.69 -3.28
C LYS A 165 12.65 -15.15 -4.04
N TYR A 166 11.45 -14.87 -3.53
CA TYR A 166 10.19 -15.30 -4.16
C TYR A 166 9.59 -14.31 -5.16
N SER A 167 10.07 -13.07 -5.15
CA SER A 167 9.55 -12.00 -6.03
C SER A 167 10.23 -12.00 -7.39
N VAL A 168 11.50 -12.38 -7.45
CA VAL A 168 12.32 -12.31 -8.65
C VAL A 168 12.61 -13.70 -9.23
N GLU A 169 13.03 -13.75 -10.50
CA GLU A 169 13.50 -14.98 -11.14
C GLU A 169 14.73 -15.55 -10.41
N PRO A 170 14.94 -16.88 -10.34
CA PRO A 170 16.06 -17.47 -9.61
C PRO A 170 17.42 -16.91 -10.03
N GLU A 171 17.64 -16.77 -11.34
CA GLU A 171 18.83 -16.11 -11.90
C GLU A 171 18.97 -14.67 -11.42
N VAL A 172 17.88 -13.90 -11.36
CA VAL A 172 17.86 -12.54 -10.83
C VAL A 172 18.15 -12.52 -9.32
N TYR A 173 17.69 -13.53 -8.58
CA TYR A 173 18.01 -13.68 -7.17
C TYR A 173 19.47 -14.07 -6.94
N GLU A 174 20.11 -14.82 -7.83
CA GLU A 174 21.55 -15.06 -7.73
C GLU A 174 22.34 -13.75 -7.90
N TYR A 175 21.86 -12.81 -8.71
CA TYR A 175 22.46 -11.47 -8.84
C TYR A 175 22.11 -10.52 -7.69
N LEU A 176 20.86 -10.51 -7.22
CA LEU A 176 20.35 -9.58 -6.20
C LEU A 176 20.46 -10.10 -4.76
N GLY A 177 20.45 -11.41 -4.57
CA GLY A 177 20.42 -12.09 -3.27
C GLY A 177 21.69 -11.86 -2.46
N ALA A 178 22.82 -11.57 -3.10
CA ALA A 178 24.04 -11.10 -2.45
C ALA A 178 23.89 -9.70 -1.81
N TYR A 179 22.82 -8.98 -2.15
CA TYR A 179 22.56 -7.61 -1.71
C TYR A 179 21.21 -7.46 -1.02
N HIS A 180 20.64 -8.55 -0.50
CA HIS A 180 19.40 -8.51 0.27
C HIS A 180 19.43 -7.51 1.46
N GLU A 181 20.60 -7.22 2.01
CA GLU A 181 20.83 -6.23 3.08
C GLU A 181 20.69 -4.79 2.60
N ASN A 182 20.78 -4.56 1.28
CA ASN A 182 20.53 -3.25 0.68
C ASN A 182 19.03 -3.05 0.38
N PHE A 183 18.19 -4.04 0.68
CA PHE A 183 16.75 -3.90 0.62
C PHE A 183 16.21 -3.62 2.01
N ASN A 184 15.44 -2.54 2.16
CA ASN A 184 14.57 -2.39 3.31
C ASN A 184 13.23 -3.12 3.07
N LEU A 185 12.43 -3.23 4.12
CA LEU A 185 11.14 -3.92 4.06
C LEU A 185 10.17 -3.27 3.05
N ASP A 186 10.18 -1.94 2.91
CA ASP A 186 9.30 -1.23 1.97
C ASP A 186 9.67 -1.55 0.51
N GLU A 187 10.97 -1.68 0.21
CA GLU A 187 11.48 -2.07 -1.11
C GLU A 187 11.13 -3.53 -1.42
N ALA A 188 11.36 -4.43 -0.47
CA ALA A 188 10.98 -5.84 -0.62
C ALA A 188 9.47 -6.00 -0.88
N ILE A 189 8.64 -5.23 -0.16
CA ILE A 189 7.19 -5.18 -0.40
C ILE A 189 6.87 -4.68 -1.81
N ALA A 190 7.58 -3.68 -2.33
CA ALA A 190 7.36 -3.19 -3.69
C ALA A 190 7.62 -4.27 -4.75
N HIS A 191 8.68 -5.07 -4.60
CA HIS A 191 8.94 -6.24 -5.46
C HIS A 191 7.80 -7.25 -5.42
N LEU A 192 7.29 -7.53 -4.23
CA LEU A 192 6.17 -8.47 -4.08
C LEU A 192 4.90 -7.94 -4.75
N ASP A 193 4.61 -6.64 -4.62
CA ASP A 193 3.46 -5.99 -5.25
C ASP A 193 3.51 -6.05 -6.79
N GLU A 194 4.66 -5.72 -7.40
CA GLU A 194 4.78 -5.76 -8.86
C GLU A 194 4.69 -7.20 -9.37
N ARG A 195 5.30 -8.16 -8.65
CA ARG A 195 5.15 -9.59 -8.97
C ARG A 195 3.68 -10.00 -8.98
N ILE A 196 2.89 -9.56 -8.00
CA ILE A 196 1.44 -9.84 -7.93
C ILE A 196 0.71 -9.23 -9.12
N LYS A 197 1.00 -7.97 -9.46
CA LYS A 197 0.41 -7.25 -10.60
C LYS A 197 0.70 -7.96 -11.92
N LEU A 198 1.93 -8.41 -12.14
CA LEU A 198 2.38 -9.07 -13.37
C LEU A 198 2.02 -10.56 -13.44
N LYS A 199 1.66 -11.19 -12.31
CA LYS A 199 1.40 -12.64 -12.19
C LYS A 199 2.57 -13.52 -12.64
N LYS A 200 3.79 -13.00 -12.66
CA LYS A 200 5.05 -13.70 -12.95
C LYS A 200 6.14 -13.26 -11.99
N LYS A 201 7.22 -14.03 -11.90
CA LYS A 201 8.45 -13.58 -11.23
C LYS A 201 9.06 -12.41 -12.01
N LEU A 202 9.68 -11.48 -11.30
CA LEU A 202 10.28 -10.29 -11.89
C LEU A 202 11.63 -10.63 -12.53
N GLY A 203 11.78 -10.29 -13.81
CA GLY A 203 13.06 -10.26 -14.49
C GLY A 203 13.80 -8.94 -14.26
N LEU A 204 15.06 -8.84 -14.73
CA LEU A 204 15.87 -7.62 -14.59
C LEU A 204 15.19 -6.36 -15.16
N ASN A 205 14.58 -6.49 -16.35
CA ASN A 205 13.83 -5.40 -16.99
C ASN A 205 12.61 -4.93 -16.18
N ASP A 206 11.91 -5.86 -15.52
CA ASP A 206 10.77 -5.51 -14.67
C ASP A 206 11.25 -4.65 -13.50
N ILE A 207 12.40 -4.99 -12.92
CA ILE A 207 12.98 -4.28 -11.77
C ILE A 207 13.47 -2.88 -12.15
N LEU A 208 14.17 -2.73 -13.28
CA LEU A 208 14.59 -1.40 -13.78
C LEU A 208 13.39 -0.50 -14.04
N ARG A 209 12.35 -1.04 -14.69
CA ARG A 209 11.10 -0.32 -14.93
C ARG A 209 10.44 0.12 -13.62
N MET A 210 10.34 -0.76 -12.63
CA MET A 210 9.81 -0.40 -11.31
C MET A 210 10.59 0.73 -10.66
N ASN A 211 11.91 0.69 -10.73
CA ASN A 211 12.77 1.73 -10.14
C ASN A 211 12.54 3.09 -10.82
N GLN A 212 12.38 3.11 -12.15
CA GLN A 212 12.09 4.31 -12.92
C GLN A 212 10.68 4.86 -12.67
N GLU A 213 9.66 3.99 -12.61
CA GLU A 213 8.28 4.34 -12.27
C GLU A 213 8.24 4.97 -10.86
N TYR A 214 8.88 4.32 -9.89
CA TYR A 214 8.94 4.84 -8.52
C TYR A 214 9.66 6.19 -8.43
N ALA A 215 10.81 6.34 -9.10
CA ALA A 215 11.54 7.61 -9.15
C ALA A 215 10.69 8.74 -9.75
N SER A 216 9.92 8.45 -10.80
CA SER A 216 9.01 9.41 -11.42
C SER A 216 7.91 9.86 -10.45
N ASP A 217 7.34 8.93 -9.71
CA ASP A 217 6.29 9.18 -8.72
C ASP A 217 6.81 9.89 -7.45
N HIS A 218 8.10 9.74 -7.13
CA HIS A 218 8.71 10.19 -5.88
C HIS A 218 9.82 11.25 -6.08
N ARG A 219 9.64 12.17 -7.03
CA ARG A 219 10.53 13.34 -7.25
C ARG A 219 12.00 12.97 -7.47
N GLY A 220 12.25 11.88 -8.18
CA GLY A 220 13.58 11.38 -8.49
C GLY A 220 14.21 10.55 -7.37
N GLN A 221 13.49 10.23 -6.29
CA GLN A 221 13.97 9.26 -5.31
C GLN A 221 13.78 7.84 -5.85
N PRO A 222 14.87 7.11 -6.16
CA PRO A 222 14.76 5.76 -6.69
C PRO A 222 14.24 4.79 -5.62
N LEU A 223 13.59 3.71 -6.08
CA LEU A 223 13.19 2.60 -5.21
C LEU A 223 14.41 1.82 -4.72
N LEU A 224 15.45 1.73 -5.54
CA LEU A 224 16.65 0.96 -5.25
C LEU A 224 17.83 1.87 -4.99
N HIS A 225 18.75 1.39 -4.15
CA HIS A 225 20.04 2.05 -3.97
C HIS A 225 20.78 2.19 -5.32
N PRO A 226 21.42 3.33 -5.64
CA PRO A 226 22.04 3.55 -6.96
C PRO A 226 23.02 2.47 -7.39
N THR A 227 23.84 1.96 -6.45
CA THR A 227 24.80 0.88 -6.75
C THR A 227 24.14 -0.45 -7.15
N LEU A 228 22.87 -0.67 -6.81
CA LEU A 228 22.10 -1.80 -7.31
C LEU A 228 21.57 -1.53 -8.71
N VAL A 229 21.15 -0.30 -8.99
CA VAL A 229 20.66 0.11 -10.32
C VAL A 229 21.74 -0.14 -11.37
N ASP A 230 22.95 0.39 -11.16
CA ASP A 230 24.08 0.23 -12.09
C ASP A 230 24.36 -1.26 -12.39
N LYS A 231 24.31 -2.12 -11.36
CA LYS A 231 24.55 -3.55 -11.51
C LYS A 231 23.45 -4.26 -12.28
N ILE A 232 22.20 -3.86 -12.09
CA ILE A 232 21.05 -4.43 -12.81
C ILE A 232 21.10 -3.99 -14.28
N GLU A 233 21.49 -2.76 -14.56
CA GLU A 233 21.70 -2.25 -15.93
C GLU A 233 22.80 -3.05 -16.64
N ASP A 234 23.98 -3.18 -16.02
CA ASP A 234 25.09 -4.00 -16.55
C ASP A 234 24.69 -5.46 -16.82
N ALA A 235 23.93 -6.06 -15.90
CA ALA A 235 23.48 -7.45 -16.04
C ALA A 235 22.46 -7.60 -17.17
N THR A 236 21.59 -6.61 -17.34
CA THR A 236 20.59 -6.56 -18.42
C THR A 236 21.28 -6.49 -19.78
N GLU A 237 22.27 -5.60 -19.94
CA GLU A 237 23.04 -5.47 -21.18
C GLU A 237 23.79 -6.77 -21.53
N LYS A 238 24.41 -7.41 -20.54
CA LYS A 238 25.11 -8.69 -20.74
C LYS A 238 24.17 -9.81 -21.18
N LYS A 239 22.95 -9.85 -20.62
CA LYS A 239 21.94 -10.85 -20.99
C LYS A 239 21.48 -10.63 -22.44
N GLN A 240 21.20 -9.39 -22.83
CA GLN A 240 20.81 -9.04 -24.19
C GLN A 240 21.87 -9.43 -25.22
N LYS A 241 23.14 -9.09 -24.98
CA LYS A 241 24.26 -9.46 -25.89
C LYS A 241 24.38 -10.97 -26.09
N LYS A 242 24.21 -11.77 -25.03
CA LYS A 242 24.24 -13.23 -25.13
C LYS A 242 23.07 -13.79 -25.94
N GLU A 243 21.87 -13.25 -25.74
CA GLU A 243 20.67 -13.66 -26.48
C GLU A 243 20.81 -13.31 -27.98
N GLU A 244 21.40 -12.17 -28.31
CA GLU A 244 21.74 -11.76 -29.68
C GLU A 244 22.76 -12.72 -30.32
N GLU A 245 23.88 -13.00 -29.65
CA GLU A 245 24.91 -13.94 -30.13
C GLU A 245 24.36 -15.37 -30.34
N GLU A 246 23.46 -15.83 -29.48
CA GLU A 246 22.81 -17.14 -29.63
C GLU A 246 21.78 -17.16 -30.76
N ALA A 247 21.02 -16.07 -30.95
CA ALA A 247 20.09 -15.93 -32.05
C ALA A 247 20.83 -15.93 -33.40
N GLU A 248 21.94 -15.19 -33.51
CA GLU A 248 22.79 -15.16 -34.70
C GLU A 248 23.34 -16.56 -35.05
N LYS A 249 23.82 -17.31 -34.04
CA LYS A 249 24.28 -18.69 -34.22
C LYS A 249 23.19 -19.65 -34.69
N ARG A 250 21.94 -19.45 -34.28
CA ARG A 250 20.79 -20.26 -34.73
C ARG A 250 20.34 -19.93 -36.14
N THR A 251 20.55 -18.70 -36.61
CA THR A 251 20.26 -18.30 -37.99
C THR A 251 21.38 -18.65 -38.98
N ALA A 252 22.59 -18.90 -38.49
CA ALA A 252 23.75 -19.28 -39.30
C ALA A 252 23.93 -20.81 -39.46
N ALA A 253 23.14 -21.62 -38.74
CA ALA A 253 23.13 -23.09 -38.80
C ALA A 253 21.94 -23.60 -39.63
#